data_AF-A0A4U9DAR7-F1
#
_entry.id   AF-A0A4U9DAR7-F1
#
_cell.length_a   1.000
_cell.length_b   1.000
_cell.length_c   1.000
_cell.angle_alpha   90.00
_cell.angle_beta   90.00
_cell.angle_gamma   90.00
#
_symmetry.space_group_name_H-M   'P 1'
#
loop_
_entity.id
_entity.type
_entity.pdbx_description
1 polymer ?
#
loop_
_entity_poly.entity_id
_entity_poly.type
_entity_poly.pdbx_seq_one_letter_code
_entity_poly.pdbx_strand_id
1 'polypeptide(L)'
;MAASWLRQYSDYSNGAWDYWIIPQGVGGNVAPNRIQFITTQTGYIAPAGELYYRMVIPENNFDSDVSADAAGIISTLMIMNWLSWQVADMGAGYTHVCKHLIARQDALKSYLSIIHHPESHLILRAID
;
A
#
# COMPACT_ATOMS: atom_id res chain seq x y z
N MET A 1 -5.41 -7.35 10.48
CA MET A 1 -5.94 -6.10 9.91
C MET A 1 -5.95 -6.13 8.41
N ALA A 2 -4.80 -6.16 7.71
CA ALA A 2 -4.77 -6.19 6.24
C ALA A 2 -5.52 -7.40 5.65
N ALA A 3 -5.28 -8.61 6.16
CA ALA A 3 -6.02 -9.80 5.71
C ALA A 3 -7.54 -9.71 5.95
N SER A 4 -7.97 -9.08 7.04
CA SER A 4 -9.40 -8.87 7.33
C SER A 4 -10.01 -7.86 6.37
N TRP A 5 -9.29 -6.76 6.10
CA TRP A 5 -9.70 -5.77 5.11
C TRP A 5 -9.77 -6.38 3.71
N LEU A 6 -8.76 -7.18 3.33
CA LEU A 6 -8.73 -7.83 2.02
C LEU A 6 -9.91 -8.79 1.83
N ARG A 7 -10.26 -9.58 2.86
CA ARG A 7 -11.47 -10.44 2.85
C ARG A 7 -12.78 -9.65 2.71
N GLN A 8 -12.82 -8.43 3.22
CA GLN A 8 -14.02 -7.60 3.18
C GLN A 8 -14.28 -7.05 1.77
N TYR A 9 -13.21 -6.75 1.04
CA TYR A 9 -13.27 -6.06 -0.26
C TYR A 9 -12.80 -6.93 -1.43
N SER A 10 -12.61 -8.24 -1.25
CA SER A 10 -12.27 -9.16 -2.33
C SER A 10 -12.74 -10.59 -2.05
N ASP A 11 -12.57 -11.47 -3.04
CA ASP A 11 -12.80 -12.92 -2.92
C ASP A 11 -11.67 -13.68 -2.18
N TYR A 12 -10.67 -12.97 -1.65
CA TYR A 12 -9.63 -13.57 -0.82
C TYR A 12 -10.23 -14.25 0.42
N SER A 13 -9.86 -15.51 0.67
CA SER A 13 -10.37 -16.31 1.80
C SER A 13 -9.32 -16.54 2.88
N ASN A 14 -8.18 -17.13 2.55
CA ASN A 14 -7.06 -17.37 3.45
C ASN A 14 -5.77 -17.63 2.65
N GLY A 15 -4.63 -17.72 3.35
CA GLY A 15 -3.34 -17.97 2.72
C GLY A 15 -2.19 -17.55 3.62
N ALA A 16 -0.98 -17.96 3.22
CA ALA A 16 0.25 -17.40 3.75
C ALA A 16 0.43 -15.97 3.24
N TRP A 17 1.16 -15.15 3.99
CA TRP A 17 1.48 -13.77 3.62
C TRP A 17 2.98 -13.59 3.68
N ASP A 18 3.51 -12.98 2.63
CA ASP A 18 4.90 -12.57 2.57
C ASP A 18 5.01 -11.11 3.03
N TYR A 19 6.19 -10.75 3.52
CA TYR A 19 6.50 -9.41 4.02
C TYR A 19 7.74 -8.87 3.32
N TRP A 20 7.64 -7.64 2.84
CA TRP A 20 8.72 -6.92 2.20
C TRP A 20 9.12 -5.71 3.03
N ILE A 21 10.43 -5.57 3.26
CA ILE A 21 11.04 -4.37 3.81
C ILE A 21 11.66 -3.60 2.65
N ILE A 22 11.33 -2.31 2.57
CA ILE A 22 11.88 -1.37 1.60
C ILE A 22 12.77 -0.40 2.37
N PRO A 23 14.11 -0.57 2.29
CA PRO A 23 15.05 0.31 2.99
C PRO A 23 14.96 1.76 2.52
N GLN A 24 15.35 2.68 3.40
CA GLN A 24 15.62 4.06 3.00
C GLN A 24 16.78 4.09 1.99
N GLY A 25 16.71 5.00 1.01
CA GLY A 25 17.76 5.20 0.02
C GLY A 25 17.63 4.34 -1.24
N VAL A 26 16.66 3.42 -1.30
CA VAL A 26 16.27 2.77 -2.56
C VAL A 26 15.86 3.86 -3.55
N GLY A 27 16.46 3.86 -4.74
CA GLY A 27 16.18 4.85 -5.76
C GLY A 27 16.15 4.27 -7.16
N GLY A 28 15.44 4.97 -8.05
CA GLY A 28 15.33 4.59 -9.44
C GLY A 28 14.78 5.71 -10.29
N ASN A 29 14.80 5.50 -11.60
CA ASN A 29 14.36 6.47 -12.57
C ASN A 29 12.84 6.41 -12.70
N VAL A 30 12.11 7.48 -12.37
CA VAL A 30 10.64 7.49 -12.44
C VAL A 30 10.10 8.17 -13.70
N ALA A 31 10.92 8.97 -14.37
CA ALA A 31 10.64 9.60 -15.66
C ALA A 31 11.97 10.03 -16.32
N PRO A 32 12.01 10.36 -17.63
CA PRO A 32 13.23 10.90 -18.24
C PRO A 32 13.81 12.06 -17.41
N ASN A 33 15.08 11.93 -16.99
CA ASN A 33 15.81 12.87 -16.14
C ASN A 33 15.23 13.10 -14.73
N ARG A 34 14.40 12.18 -14.22
CA ARG A 34 13.84 12.28 -12.86
C ARG A 34 14.13 11.01 -12.07
N ILE A 35 15.09 11.10 -11.17
CA ILE A 35 15.40 10.06 -10.20
C ILE A 35 14.68 10.36 -8.90
N GLN A 36 14.06 9.35 -8.31
CA GLN A 36 13.41 9.44 -7.00
C GLN A 36 14.07 8.45 -6.04
N PHE A 37 14.15 8.85 -4.77
CA PHE A 37 14.67 8.02 -3.68
C PHE A 37 13.64 7.90 -2.57
N ILE A 38 13.58 6.72 -1.97
CA ILE A 38 12.81 6.47 -0.75
C ILE A 38 13.46 7.21 0.42
N THR A 39 12.73 8.15 1.00
CA THR A 39 13.22 9.03 2.06
C THR A 39 13.03 8.46 3.46
N THR A 40 12.17 7.45 3.63
CA THR A 40 11.89 6.78 4.91
C THR A 40 11.69 5.29 4.65
N GLN A 41 12.23 4.44 5.52
CA GLN A 41 12.02 2.99 5.43
C GLN A 41 10.52 2.67 5.44
N THR A 42 10.08 1.82 4.51
CA THR A 42 8.70 1.36 4.44
C THR A 42 8.64 -0.14 4.20
N GLY A 43 7.46 -0.68 3.99
CA GLY A 43 7.25 -2.10 3.74
C GLY A 43 5.77 -2.41 3.58
N TYR A 44 5.49 -3.56 3.01
CA TYR A 44 4.13 -4.03 2.79
C TYR A 44 4.05 -5.54 3.00
N ILE A 45 2.84 -6.03 3.19
CA ILE A 45 2.52 -7.45 3.24
C ILE A 45 1.57 -7.79 2.11
N ALA A 46 1.70 -8.97 1.53
CA ALA A 46 0.82 -9.46 0.47
C ALA A 46 0.56 -10.95 0.63
N PRO A 47 -0.61 -11.46 0.19
CA PRO A 47 -0.84 -12.90 0.07
C PRO A 47 0.25 -13.54 -0.80
N ALA A 48 0.74 -14.70 -0.36
CA ALA A 48 1.74 -15.46 -1.10
C ALA A 48 1.14 -16.10 -2.36
N GLY A 49 1.93 -16.17 -3.43
CA GLY A 49 1.57 -16.81 -4.69
C GLY A 49 1.14 -15.84 -5.80
N GLU A 50 0.82 -16.40 -6.97
CA GLU A 50 0.50 -15.65 -8.20
C GLU A 50 -1.00 -15.66 -8.51
N LEU A 51 -1.84 -15.57 -7.47
CA LEU A 51 -3.29 -15.52 -7.64
C LEU A 51 -3.75 -14.10 -7.98
N TYR A 52 -4.86 -14.02 -8.69
CA TYR A 52 -5.62 -12.79 -8.88
C TYR A 52 -6.85 -12.83 -7.98
N TYR A 53 -7.18 -11.69 -7.40
CA TYR A 53 -8.37 -11.50 -6.58
C TYR A 53 -9.28 -10.48 -7.24
N ARG A 54 -10.57 -10.80 -7.33
CA ARG A 54 -11.55 -9.80 -7.72
C ARG A 54 -11.79 -8.88 -6.53
N MET A 55 -11.38 -7.63 -6.66
CA MET A 55 -11.48 -6.63 -5.61
C MET A 55 -12.55 -5.60 -5.94
N VAL A 56 -13.45 -5.36 -4.98
CA VAL A 56 -14.55 -4.41 -5.08
C VAL A 56 -14.50 -3.48 -3.86
N ILE A 57 -14.26 -2.19 -4.10
CA ILE A 57 -14.28 -1.13 -3.09
C ILE A 57 -15.40 -0.15 -3.46
N PRO A 58 -16.59 -0.28 -2.85
CA PRO A 58 -17.75 0.53 -3.19
C PRO A 58 -17.53 2.04 -2.99
N GLU A 59 -16.73 2.41 -2.00
CA GLU A 59 -16.52 3.80 -1.57
C GLU A 59 -15.90 4.67 -2.67
N ASN A 60 -15.08 4.10 -3.54
CA ASN A 60 -14.47 4.78 -4.70
C ASN A 60 -14.83 4.13 -6.04
N ASN A 61 -15.88 3.30 -6.07
CA ASN A 61 -16.38 2.64 -7.28
C ASN A 61 -15.27 1.86 -8.03
N PHE A 62 -14.42 1.17 -7.27
CA PHE A 62 -13.40 0.26 -7.78
C PHE A 62 -13.98 -1.16 -7.87
N ASP A 63 -13.92 -1.77 -9.05
CA ASP A 63 -14.21 -3.20 -9.29
C ASP A 63 -13.21 -3.68 -10.35
N SER A 64 -12.24 -4.50 -9.95
CA SER A 64 -11.17 -4.97 -10.84
C SER A 64 -10.50 -6.23 -10.29
N ASP A 65 -10.02 -7.09 -11.18
CA ASP A 65 -9.10 -8.15 -10.83
C ASP A 65 -7.69 -7.59 -10.62
N VAL A 66 -7.10 -7.87 -9.46
CA VAL A 66 -5.75 -7.42 -9.08
C VAL A 66 -4.90 -8.61 -8.65
N SER A 67 -3.61 -8.59 -8.94
CA SER A 67 -2.70 -9.62 -8.44
C SER A 67 -2.63 -9.65 -6.92
N ALA A 68 -2.16 -10.77 -6.36
CA ALA A 68 -1.92 -10.90 -4.93
C ALA A 68 -0.98 -9.82 -4.39
N ASP A 69 0.08 -9.48 -5.13
CA ASP A 69 1.02 -8.41 -4.76
C ASP A 69 0.31 -7.05 -4.71
N ALA A 70 -0.44 -6.70 -5.77
CA ALA A 70 -1.20 -5.45 -5.81
C ALA A 70 -2.28 -5.39 -4.71
N ALA A 71 -3.01 -6.46 -4.48
CA ALA A 71 -3.99 -6.56 -3.39
C ALA A 71 -3.36 -6.38 -2.01
N GLY A 72 -2.18 -6.94 -1.80
CA GLY A 72 -1.36 -6.74 -0.60
C GLY A 72 -0.95 -5.30 -0.40
N ILE A 73 -0.45 -4.65 -1.45
CA ILE A 73 -0.06 -3.24 -1.43
C ILE A 73 -1.27 -2.35 -1.12
N ILE A 74 -2.41 -2.55 -1.79
CA ILE A 74 -3.65 -1.79 -1.57
C ILE A 74 -4.09 -1.93 -0.10
N SER A 75 -4.22 -3.18 0.38
CA SER A 75 -4.67 -3.43 1.76
C SER A 75 -3.70 -2.83 2.79
N THR A 76 -2.38 -2.89 2.55
CA THR A 76 -1.37 -2.26 3.42
C THR A 76 -1.54 -0.73 3.42
N LEU A 77 -1.68 -0.09 2.26
CA LEU A 77 -1.88 1.36 2.14
C LEU A 77 -3.15 1.83 2.84
N MET A 78 -4.26 1.08 2.69
CA MET A 78 -5.54 1.40 3.32
C MET A 78 -5.46 1.31 4.84
N ILE A 79 -4.80 0.27 5.38
CA ILE A 79 -4.59 0.14 6.82
C ILE A 79 -3.67 1.24 7.36
N MET A 80 -2.61 1.62 6.65
CA MET A 80 -1.75 2.73 7.07
C MET A 80 -2.51 4.07 7.10
N ASN A 81 -3.39 4.31 6.12
CA ASN A 81 -4.25 5.49 6.11
C ASN A 81 -5.20 5.50 7.32
N TRP A 82 -5.91 4.38 7.54
CA TRP A 82 -6.82 4.23 8.67
C TRP A 82 -6.12 4.43 10.03
N LEU A 83 -4.95 3.82 10.22
CA LEU A 83 -4.14 4.02 11.43
C LEU A 83 -3.71 5.49 11.59
N SER A 84 -3.38 6.18 10.49
CA SER A 84 -2.99 7.59 10.54
C SER A 84 -4.14 8.47 11.05
N TRP A 85 -5.37 8.21 10.64
CA TRP A 85 -6.58 8.88 11.14
C TRP A 85 -6.83 8.58 12.62
N GLN A 86 -6.77 7.31 13.01
CA GLN A 86 -6.95 6.95 14.43
C GLN A 86 -5.93 7.63 15.35
N VAL A 87 -4.67 7.67 14.92
CA VAL A 87 -3.58 8.29 15.68
C VAL A 87 -3.74 9.82 15.70
N ALA A 88 -4.27 10.43 14.64
CA ALA A 88 -4.58 11.85 14.62
C ALA A 88 -5.67 12.20 15.65
N ASP A 89 -6.70 11.36 15.77
CA ASP A 89 -7.80 11.56 16.73
C ASP A 89 -7.36 11.41 18.20
N MET A 90 -6.25 10.69 18.47
CA MET A 90 -5.67 10.57 19.82
C MET A 90 -5.02 11.88 20.33
N GLY A 91 -4.89 12.90 19.48
CA GLY A 91 -4.45 14.24 19.86
C GLY A 91 -2.96 14.51 19.72
N ALA A 92 -2.54 15.72 20.13
CA ALA A 92 -1.23 16.30 19.80
C ALA A 92 0.00 15.49 20.29
N GLY A 93 -0.15 14.65 21.32
CA GLY A 93 0.93 13.77 21.80
C GLY A 93 1.40 12.76 20.75
N TYR A 94 0.54 12.41 19.79
CA TYR A 94 0.79 11.38 18.78
C TYR A 94 1.08 11.93 17.38
N THR A 95 1.22 13.25 17.23
CA THR A 95 1.50 13.89 15.93
C THR A 95 2.75 13.32 15.25
N HIS A 96 3.78 12.96 16.01
CA HIS A 96 5.00 12.35 15.47
C HIS A 96 4.73 10.96 14.86
N VAL A 97 3.89 10.14 15.48
CA VAL A 97 3.49 8.82 14.97
C VAL A 97 2.65 8.97 13.71
N CYS A 98 1.67 9.87 13.70
CA CYS A 98 0.85 10.16 12.53
C CYS A 98 1.70 10.60 11.34
N LYS A 99 2.63 11.54 11.54
CA LYS A 99 3.59 11.97 10.51
C LYS A 99 4.45 10.81 10.00
N HIS A 100 4.88 9.91 10.87
CA HIS A 100 5.69 8.77 10.48
C HIS A 100 4.89 7.76 9.64
N LEU A 101 3.62 7.49 9.99
CA LEU A 101 2.74 6.63 9.20
C LEU A 101 2.49 7.20 7.80
N ILE A 102 2.20 8.50 7.70
CA ILE A 102 2.04 9.21 6.42
C ILE A 102 3.33 9.10 5.58
N ALA A 103 4.49 9.37 6.19
CA ALA A 103 5.78 9.26 5.50
C ALA A 103 6.05 7.84 4.96
N ARG A 104 5.68 6.80 5.72
CA ARG A 104 5.79 5.40 5.26
C ARG A 104 4.82 5.09 4.11
N GLN A 105 3.62 5.65 4.14
CA GLN A 105 2.64 5.50 3.06
C GLN A 105 3.12 6.18 1.77
N ASP A 106 3.64 7.41 1.87
CA ASP A 106 4.20 8.14 0.72
C ASP A 106 5.46 7.47 0.17
N ALA A 107 6.31 6.92 1.03
CA ALA A 107 7.45 6.10 0.64
C ALA A 107 6.99 4.85 -0.14
N LEU A 108 5.94 4.17 0.29
CA LEU A 108 5.44 2.99 -0.42
C LEU A 108 4.89 3.36 -1.80
N LYS A 109 4.13 4.46 -1.91
CA LYS A 109 3.68 5.00 -3.21
C LYS A 109 4.86 5.34 -4.12
N SER A 110 5.89 5.98 -3.58
CA SER A 110 7.12 6.31 -4.29
C SER A 110 7.85 5.06 -4.80
N TYR A 111 7.86 4.00 -3.99
CA TYR A 111 8.46 2.72 -4.35
C TYR A 111 7.78 2.11 -5.58
N LEU A 112 6.45 2.15 -5.66
CA LEU A 112 5.69 1.68 -6.83
C LEU A 112 6.10 2.40 -8.11
N SER A 113 6.36 3.71 -8.03
CA SER A 113 6.86 4.49 -9.17
C SER A 113 8.29 4.09 -9.54
N ILE A 114 9.17 3.86 -8.55
CA ILE A 114 10.57 3.48 -8.75
C ILE A 114 10.70 2.12 -9.45
N ILE A 115 9.89 1.14 -9.05
CA ILE A 115 9.93 -0.22 -9.63
C ILE A 115 9.08 -0.36 -10.90
N HIS A 116 8.39 0.73 -11.31
CA HIS A 116 7.41 0.70 -12.40
C HIS A 116 6.40 -0.43 -12.25
N HIS A 117 5.76 -0.52 -11.07
CA HIS A 117 4.82 -1.60 -10.79
C HIS A 117 3.74 -1.67 -11.89
N PRO A 118 3.51 -2.84 -12.52
CA PRO A 118 2.64 -2.96 -13.68
C PRO A 118 1.20 -2.52 -13.38
N GLU A 119 0.72 -2.84 -12.18
CA GLU A 119 -0.63 -2.49 -11.71
C GLU A 119 -0.66 -1.19 -10.88
N SER A 120 0.37 -0.34 -10.96
CA SER A 120 0.43 0.92 -10.20
C SER A 120 -0.82 1.79 -10.39
N HIS A 121 -1.36 1.83 -11.61
CA HIS A 121 -2.59 2.55 -11.92
C HIS A 121 -3.83 1.97 -11.21
N LEU A 122 -3.94 0.64 -11.06
CA LEU A 122 -5.01 -0.01 -10.30
C LEU A 122 -4.85 0.24 -8.81
N ILE A 123 -3.62 0.11 -8.29
CA ILE A 123 -3.31 0.36 -6.89
C ILE A 123 -3.67 1.79 -6.49
N LEU A 124 -3.26 2.78 -7.29
CA LEU A 124 -3.54 4.18 -7.02
C LEU A 124 -5.04 4.51 -7.13
N ARG A 125 -5.75 3.90 -8.08
CA ARG A 125 -7.21 4.06 -8.20
C ARG A 125 -7.97 3.43 -7.03
N ALA A 126 -7.51 2.30 -6.50
CA ALA A 126 -8.14 1.62 -5.38
C ALA A 126 -8.03 2.37 -4.05
N ILE A 127 -7.05 3.27 -3.92
CA ILE A 127 -6.79 4.04 -2.68
C ILE A 127 -7.13 5.53 -2.80
N ASP A 128 -7.71 5.93 -3.93
CA ASP A 128 -8.26 7.28 -4.16
C ASP A 128 -9.55 7.46 -3.34
#